data_AF-A0A955T138-F1
#
_entry.id   AF-A0A955T138-F1
#
_cell.length_a   1.000
_cell.length_b   1.000
_cell.length_c   1.000
_cell.angle_alpha   90.00
_cell.angle_beta   90.00
_cell.angle_gamma   90.00
#
_symmetry.space_group_name_H-M   'P 1'
#
loop_
_entity.id
_entity.type
_entity.pdbx_description
1 polymer ?
#
loop_
_entity_poly.entity_id
_entity_poly.type
_entity_poly.pdbx_seq_one_letter_code
_entity_poly.pdbx_strand_id
1 'polypeptide(L)'
;LMERGWKSFLVKVHNEAGVTAKLEPESPNSKPMLIRSTGKPDPDVEVAPNEVLNRFLEIEMVRRPPMKSTLSGLLLEYRIIQLYSRDEGKPEAIIGFNVGQGTQDLGFRNEVPILFTAVPAVEVTFKVKDFDGSPVMAEFRITDDKGHVYPARARRLAPDFFFHDQVYRKDGEHILLPPGEYTVEYTRGPEYLKKTRTIDIPHEKEYELEFDLERWIHVADLGWRSGDHHVHAAGCSHYDAPTQGVTPQDMWRHILGEDLNVGCVLTWGPCWYYQKQFFEGETSELSTDNYVMRYDVEVSGFPSSHAGHLSLLRLSEDDYKGVETIEEWPSWDLPVLQWCKEQGGVAGFSHSGWGLMVDDDTLPSYKMPPFDGIGANEYIVDVVHGAVDFISAVDTPVIWELSIWYHTLNCGYRTKISGETDFPCIYGDRVGLGRSYVKLPEGPLNYDDWAYGVRDG
;
A
#
# COMPACT_ATOMS: atom_id res chain seq x y z
N LEU A 1 -22.95 -20.47 3.65
CA LEU A 1 -21.61 -19.85 3.64
C LEU A 1 -21.19 -19.56 5.08
N MET A 2 -19.98 -19.04 5.27
CA MET A 2 -19.47 -18.54 6.54
C MET A 2 -19.06 -17.09 6.29
N GLU A 3 -19.54 -16.15 7.10
CA GLU A 3 -19.07 -14.77 7.03
C GLU A 3 -17.56 -14.72 7.31
N ARG A 4 -16.83 -13.95 6.50
CA ARG A 4 -15.36 -13.88 6.48
C ARG A 4 -14.66 -15.24 6.37
N GLY A 5 -15.34 -16.29 5.90
CA GLY A 5 -14.78 -17.64 5.86
C GLY A 5 -15.07 -18.40 4.57
N TRP A 6 -14.22 -19.38 4.30
CA TRP A 6 -14.33 -20.24 3.14
C TRP A 6 -15.18 -21.49 3.44
N LYS A 7 -16.07 -21.86 2.52
CA LYS A 7 -16.77 -23.14 2.52
C LYS A 7 -16.58 -23.86 1.18
N SER A 8 -16.27 -25.15 1.25
CA SER A 8 -16.11 -25.99 0.05
C SER A 8 -17.42 -26.63 -0.36
N PHE A 9 -17.66 -26.71 -1.66
CA PHE A 9 -18.79 -27.37 -2.29
C PHE A 9 -18.29 -28.28 -3.41
N LEU A 10 -19.12 -29.27 -3.77
CA LEU A 10 -18.85 -30.20 -4.85
C LEU A 10 -19.69 -29.82 -6.07
N VAL A 11 -19.03 -29.55 -7.19
CA VAL A 11 -19.64 -29.29 -8.49
C VAL A 11 -19.63 -30.59 -9.29
N LYS A 12 -20.81 -31.11 -9.60
CA LYS A 12 -20.97 -32.27 -10.50
C LYS A 12 -21.03 -31.78 -11.94
N VAL A 13 -20.04 -32.18 -12.75
CA VAL A 13 -19.89 -31.75 -14.14
C VAL A 13 -20.36 -32.88 -15.06
N HIS A 14 -21.48 -32.66 -15.75
CA HIS A 14 -21.95 -33.51 -16.83
C HIS A 14 -21.31 -33.04 -18.14
N ASN A 15 -20.29 -33.74 -18.63
CA ASN A 15 -19.42 -33.32 -19.72
C ASN A 15 -19.68 -34.14 -21.00
N GLU A 16 -20.91 -34.05 -21.52
CA GLU A 16 -21.35 -34.83 -22.69
C GLU A 16 -20.54 -34.54 -23.96
N ALA A 17 -19.97 -33.34 -24.05
CA ALA A 17 -19.12 -32.91 -25.17
C ALA A 17 -17.64 -33.35 -25.04
N GLY A 18 -17.25 -34.02 -23.95
CA GLY A 18 -15.87 -34.46 -23.74
C GLY A 18 -14.86 -33.31 -23.62
N VAL A 19 -15.28 -32.17 -23.07
CA VAL A 19 -14.47 -30.96 -22.90
C VAL A 19 -13.23 -31.23 -22.04
N THR A 20 -12.08 -30.72 -22.47
CA THR A 20 -10.80 -30.78 -21.75
C THR A 20 -10.26 -29.41 -21.37
N ALA A 21 -11.06 -28.35 -21.50
CA ALA A 21 -10.72 -26.99 -21.11
C ALA A 21 -10.86 -26.79 -19.58
N LYS A 22 -10.43 -25.62 -19.09
CA LYS A 22 -10.67 -25.22 -17.70
C LYS A 22 -12.16 -24.92 -17.51
N LEU A 23 -12.73 -25.39 -16.40
CA LEU A 23 -14.04 -24.95 -15.95
C LEU A 23 -13.83 -23.70 -15.09
N GLU A 24 -14.26 -22.55 -15.62
CA GLU A 24 -14.13 -21.25 -14.99
C GLU A 24 -15.46 -20.87 -14.34
N PRO A 25 -15.52 -20.67 -13.01
CA PRO A 25 -16.70 -20.12 -12.37
C PRO A 25 -16.77 -18.61 -12.61
N GLU A 26 -17.98 -18.09 -12.66
CA GLU A 26 -18.21 -16.65 -12.74
C GLU A 26 -19.41 -16.25 -11.89
N SER A 27 -19.40 -15.02 -11.39
CA SER A 27 -20.51 -14.45 -10.67
C SER A 27 -20.43 -12.93 -10.70
N PRO A 28 -21.53 -12.20 -10.96
CA PRO A 28 -21.56 -10.75 -10.78
C PRO A 28 -21.21 -10.35 -9.33
N ASN A 29 -21.54 -11.19 -8.35
CA ASN A 29 -21.23 -10.99 -6.93
C ASN A 29 -19.75 -11.24 -6.59
N SER A 30 -18.97 -11.77 -7.54
CA SER A 30 -17.54 -12.06 -7.36
C SER A 30 -16.60 -11.12 -8.12
N LYS A 31 -17.16 -10.13 -8.83
CA LYS A 31 -16.37 -9.11 -9.54
C LYS A 31 -15.45 -8.36 -8.56
N PRO A 32 -14.29 -7.85 -9.02
CA PRO A 32 -13.36 -7.08 -8.19
C PRO A 32 -14.07 -5.92 -7.47
N MET A 33 -13.74 -5.60 -6.21
CA MET A 33 -14.37 -4.46 -5.51
C MET A 33 -13.84 -3.09 -5.95
N LEU A 34 -12.77 -3.06 -6.73
CA LEU A 34 -12.01 -1.88 -7.09
C LEU A 34 -11.60 -1.92 -8.56
N ILE A 35 -11.24 -0.74 -9.08
CA ILE A 35 -10.50 -0.60 -10.35
C ILE A 35 -9.09 -0.17 -10.00
N ARG A 36 -8.10 -0.96 -10.40
CA ARG A 36 -6.69 -0.65 -10.17
C ARG A 36 -6.32 0.68 -10.79
N SER A 37 -5.33 1.35 -10.23
CA SER A 37 -4.94 2.64 -10.76
C SER A 37 -4.47 2.57 -12.22
N THR A 38 -4.94 3.51 -13.02
CA THR A 38 -4.55 3.70 -14.43
C THR A 38 -3.42 4.70 -14.59
N GLY A 39 -2.97 5.32 -13.49
CA GLY A 39 -1.94 6.35 -13.49
C GLY A 39 -2.42 7.73 -13.97
N LYS A 40 -3.72 7.89 -14.23
CA LYS A 40 -4.28 9.16 -14.72
C LYS A 40 -4.46 10.18 -13.58
N PRO A 41 -4.25 11.48 -13.84
CA PRO A 41 -4.57 12.55 -12.89
C PRO A 41 -6.04 12.66 -12.53
N ASP A 42 -6.93 12.42 -13.51
CA ASP A 42 -8.38 12.46 -13.33
C ASP A 42 -9.01 11.20 -13.96
N PRO A 43 -9.04 10.06 -13.25
CA PRO A 43 -9.63 8.84 -13.75
C PRO A 43 -11.16 8.83 -13.58
N ASP A 44 -11.87 8.20 -14.51
CA ASP A 44 -13.30 7.97 -14.39
C ASP A 44 -13.60 6.96 -13.25
N VAL A 45 -14.41 7.37 -12.26
CA VAL A 45 -14.80 6.50 -11.14
C VAL A 45 -16.01 5.65 -11.55
N GLU A 46 -15.75 4.43 -12.03
CA GLU A 46 -16.82 3.58 -12.60
C GLU A 46 -17.46 2.58 -11.61
N VAL A 47 -16.93 2.42 -10.38
CA VAL A 47 -17.51 1.48 -9.40
C VAL A 47 -18.37 2.23 -8.39
N ALA A 48 -19.69 2.21 -8.61
CA ALA A 48 -20.63 2.82 -7.68
C ALA A 48 -20.66 2.06 -6.33
N PRO A 49 -20.87 2.76 -5.19
CA PRO A 49 -20.86 2.13 -3.86
C PRO A 49 -21.84 0.95 -3.68
N ASN A 50 -22.99 1.01 -4.34
CA ASN A 50 -23.97 -0.08 -4.35
C ASN A 50 -23.45 -1.35 -5.05
N GLU A 51 -22.59 -1.21 -6.06
CA GLU A 51 -21.96 -2.36 -6.70
C GLU A 51 -20.93 -3.02 -5.79
N VAL A 52 -20.18 -2.23 -5.03
CA VAL A 52 -19.24 -2.74 -4.01
C VAL A 52 -19.97 -3.58 -2.96
N LEU A 53 -21.15 -3.15 -2.52
CA LEU A 53 -21.98 -3.91 -1.59
C LEU A 53 -22.42 -5.26 -2.19
N ASN A 54 -22.80 -5.29 -3.47
CA ASN A 54 -23.23 -6.53 -4.14
C ASN A 54 -22.08 -7.51 -4.45
N ARG A 55 -20.83 -7.06 -4.41
CA ARG A 55 -19.61 -7.86 -4.69
C ARG A 55 -19.08 -8.56 -3.41
N PHE A 56 -19.95 -9.29 -2.70
CA PHE A 56 -19.64 -9.90 -1.40
C PHE A 56 -18.95 -11.29 -1.49
N LEU A 57 -19.03 -11.96 -2.63
CA LEU A 57 -18.68 -13.38 -2.78
C LEU A 57 -17.27 -13.50 -3.36
N GLU A 58 -16.40 -14.37 -2.88
CA GLU A 58 -15.19 -14.79 -3.62
C GLU A 58 -15.28 -16.27 -3.99
N ILE A 59 -14.80 -16.62 -5.18
CA ILE A 59 -14.91 -17.96 -5.75
C ILE A 59 -13.53 -18.47 -6.14
N GLU A 60 -13.16 -19.63 -5.62
CA GLU A 60 -11.94 -20.32 -5.99
C GLU A 60 -12.24 -21.76 -6.43
N MET A 61 -11.61 -22.23 -7.50
CA MET A 61 -11.64 -23.63 -7.89
C MET A 61 -10.36 -24.32 -7.46
N VAL A 62 -10.49 -25.46 -6.76
CA VAL A 62 -9.33 -26.26 -6.36
C VAL A 62 -8.69 -26.89 -7.59
N ARG A 63 -7.50 -26.42 -7.94
CA ARG A 63 -6.76 -26.81 -9.16
C ARG A 63 -5.41 -27.49 -8.87
N ARG A 64 -5.26 -28.02 -7.67
CA ARG A 64 -4.06 -28.71 -7.18
C ARG A 64 -4.30 -30.21 -6.98
N PRO A 65 -3.26 -31.07 -7.02
CA PRO A 65 -3.39 -32.51 -6.81
C PRO A 65 -4.22 -32.85 -5.56
N PRO A 66 -5.14 -33.83 -5.62
CA PRO A 66 -5.38 -34.77 -6.72
C PRO A 66 -6.22 -34.22 -7.88
N MET A 67 -6.67 -32.97 -7.82
CA MET A 67 -7.46 -32.34 -8.89
C MET A 67 -6.56 -31.85 -10.03
N LYS A 68 -7.06 -31.93 -11.26
CA LYS A 68 -6.43 -31.31 -12.45
C LYS A 68 -6.99 -29.90 -12.66
N SER A 69 -6.18 -29.02 -13.24
CA SER A 69 -6.59 -27.66 -13.59
C SER A 69 -7.65 -27.62 -14.70
N THR A 70 -7.67 -28.60 -15.59
CA THR A 70 -8.64 -28.75 -16.68
C THR A 70 -9.64 -29.87 -16.42
N LEU A 71 -10.74 -29.87 -17.17
CA LEU A 71 -11.58 -31.06 -17.37
C LEU A 71 -10.76 -32.18 -18.05
N SER A 72 -11.10 -33.44 -17.75
CA SER A 72 -10.38 -34.61 -18.27
C SER A 72 -10.98 -35.15 -19.57
N GLY A 73 -12.18 -34.70 -19.95
CA GLY A 73 -12.94 -35.23 -21.08
C GLY A 73 -13.83 -36.43 -20.73
N LEU A 74 -13.81 -36.89 -19.47
CA LEU A 74 -14.74 -37.91 -19.00
C LEU A 74 -16.17 -37.35 -18.95
N LEU A 75 -17.15 -38.18 -19.27
CA LEU A 75 -18.57 -37.79 -19.34
C LEU A 75 -19.13 -37.29 -17.99
N LEU A 76 -18.54 -37.73 -16.89
CA LEU A 76 -18.90 -37.29 -15.55
C LEU A 76 -17.63 -37.05 -14.74
N GLU A 77 -17.53 -35.84 -14.19
CA GLU A 77 -16.45 -35.47 -13.29
C GLU A 77 -16.99 -34.65 -12.12
N TYR A 78 -16.22 -34.60 -11.04
CA TYR A 78 -16.51 -33.71 -9.92
C TYR A 78 -15.40 -32.67 -9.79
N ARG A 79 -15.76 -31.47 -9.36
CA ARG A 79 -14.83 -30.39 -9.05
C ARG A 79 -15.13 -29.84 -7.66
N ILE A 80 -14.12 -29.31 -7.00
CA ILE A 80 -14.27 -28.66 -5.70
C ILE A 80 -14.19 -27.16 -5.94
N ILE A 81 -15.21 -26.46 -5.48
CA ILE A 81 -15.30 -25.00 -5.48
C ILE A 81 -15.28 -24.53 -4.02
N GLN A 82 -14.53 -23.48 -3.74
CA GLN A 82 -14.51 -22.79 -2.46
C GLN A 82 -15.20 -21.44 -2.64
N LEU A 83 -16.15 -21.16 -1.76
CA LEU A 83 -16.89 -19.91 -1.73
C LEU A 83 -16.61 -19.21 -0.42
N TYR A 84 -16.16 -17.96 -0.49
CA TYR A 84 -16.03 -17.05 0.63
C TYR A 84 -17.15 -16.02 0.61
N SER A 85 -17.68 -15.66 1.79
CA SER A 85 -18.67 -14.59 1.93
C SER A 85 -18.08 -13.48 2.77
N ARG A 86 -18.10 -12.24 2.28
CA ARG A 86 -17.81 -11.06 3.09
C ARG A 86 -18.89 -10.84 4.17
N ASP A 87 -20.13 -11.17 3.83
CA ASP A 87 -21.32 -10.80 4.58
C ASP A 87 -22.01 -12.03 5.21
N GLU A 88 -22.68 -11.82 6.34
CA GLU A 88 -23.58 -12.79 6.97
C GLU A 88 -25.02 -12.78 6.38
N GLY A 89 -25.89 -13.62 6.93
CA GLY A 89 -27.33 -13.60 6.64
C GLY A 89 -27.72 -14.46 5.45
N LYS A 90 -28.55 -13.92 4.55
CA LYS A 90 -29.10 -14.66 3.40
C LYS A 90 -28.81 -13.99 2.06
N PRO A 91 -27.52 -13.87 1.67
CA PRO A 91 -27.20 -13.28 0.40
C PRO A 91 -27.55 -14.25 -0.74
N GLU A 92 -28.11 -13.71 -1.83
CA GLU A 92 -28.28 -14.43 -3.08
C GLU A 92 -27.07 -14.18 -3.97
N ALA A 93 -26.46 -15.24 -4.49
CA ALA A 93 -25.42 -15.12 -5.52
C ALA A 93 -25.87 -15.79 -6.81
N ILE A 94 -25.55 -15.15 -7.93
CA ILE A 94 -25.68 -15.74 -9.26
C ILE A 94 -24.38 -16.45 -9.57
N ILE A 95 -24.40 -17.77 -9.74
CA ILE A 95 -23.22 -18.58 -10.07
C ILE A 95 -23.34 -19.11 -11.48
N GLY A 96 -22.35 -18.81 -12.32
CA GLY A 96 -22.21 -19.37 -13.65
C GLY A 96 -20.92 -20.17 -13.80
N PHE A 97 -20.84 -20.95 -14.88
CA PHE A 97 -19.61 -21.59 -15.31
C PHE A 97 -19.45 -21.45 -16.83
N ASN A 98 -18.22 -21.22 -17.28
CA ASN A 98 -17.85 -21.25 -18.69
C ASN A 98 -16.58 -22.12 -18.90
N VAL A 99 -16.29 -22.46 -20.16
CA VAL A 99 -15.11 -23.25 -20.54
C VAL A 99 -14.23 -22.53 -21.57
N GLY A 100 -14.29 -21.20 -21.58
CA GLY A 100 -13.53 -20.31 -22.47
C GLY A 100 -14.34 -19.62 -23.56
N GLN A 101 -13.62 -19.04 -24.53
CA GLN A 101 -14.17 -18.16 -25.56
C GLN A 101 -15.29 -18.84 -26.38
N GLY A 102 -16.41 -18.13 -26.56
CA GLY A 102 -17.61 -18.63 -27.24
C GLY A 102 -18.64 -19.31 -26.33
N THR A 103 -18.27 -19.70 -25.10
CA THR A 103 -19.22 -20.18 -24.07
C THR A 103 -19.58 -19.11 -23.03
N GLN A 104 -18.92 -17.96 -23.09
CA GLN A 104 -19.19 -16.80 -22.21
C GLN A 104 -20.49 -16.07 -22.63
N ASP A 105 -20.80 -16.04 -23.93
CA ASP A 105 -21.96 -15.33 -24.48
C ASP A 105 -23.23 -16.20 -24.58
N LEU A 106 -23.41 -17.16 -23.66
CA LEU A 106 -24.60 -18.01 -23.63
C LEU A 106 -25.87 -17.30 -23.15
N GLY A 107 -25.81 -15.99 -22.89
CA GLY A 107 -26.96 -15.15 -22.52
C GLY A 107 -27.62 -15.61 -21.22
N PHE A 108 -26.82 -15.75 -20.15
CA PHE A 108 -27.24 -16.18 -18.80
C PHE A 108 -27.71 -17.64 -18.67
N ARG A 109 -27.70 -18.43 -19.76
CA ARG A 109 -28.14 -19.85 -19.73
C ARG A 109 -27.24 -20.77 -18.90
N ASN A 110 -26.05 -20.29 -18.54
CA ASN A 110 -25.09 -20.98 -17.71
C ASN A 110 -25.11 -20.51 -16.25
N GLU A 111 -26.02 -19.59 -15.89
CA GLU A 111 -26.11 -19.00 -14.56
C GLU A 111 -27.27 -19.60 -13.74
N VAL A 112 -27.06 -19.70 -12.43
CA VAL A 112 -28.10 -20.09 -11.47
C VAL A 112 -28.07 -19.16 -10.25
N PRO A 113 -29.21 -18.55 -9.88
CA PRO A 113 -29.33 -17.85 -8.61
C PRO A 113 -29.42 -18.87 -7.47
N ILE A 114 -28.58 -18.68 -6.46
CA ILE A 114 -28.55 -19.52 -5.25
C ILE A 114 -28.68 -18.62 -4.04
N LEU A 115 -29.77 -18.78 -3.30
CA LEU A 115 -29.94 -18.16 -1.99
C LEU A 115 -29.14 -18.94 -0.95
N PHE A 116 -28.05 -18.35 -0.46
CA PHE A 116 -27.24 -18.96 0.60
C PHE A 116 -27.76 -18.58 1.99
N THR A 117 -27.35 -19.34 3.00
CA THR A 117 -27.38 -18.91 4.41
C THR A 117 -25.94 -18.82 4.88
N ALA A 118 -25.45 -17.60 5.12
CA ALA A 118 -24.16 -17.28 5.68
C ALA A 118 -24.29 -17.14 7.20
N VAL A 119 -23.60 -17.99 7.95
CA VAL A 119 -23.57 -17.90 9.42
C VAL A 119 -22.59 -16.79 9.85
N PRO A 120 -22.87 -16.06 10.95
CA PRO A 120 -22.01 -14.99 11.45
C PRO A 120 -20.60 -15.49 11.78
N ALA A 121 -19.63 -14.60 11.58
CA ALA A 121 -18.30 -14.72 12.16
C ALA A 121 -18.32 -14.29 13.65
N VAL A 122 -17.19 -14.47 14.32
CA VAL A 122 -16.95 -13.96 15.68
C VAL A 122 -16.35 -12.57 15.57
N GLU A 123 -16.88 -11.61 16.33
CA GLU A 123 -16.25 -10.32 16.52
C GLU A 123 -15.09 -10.46 17.51
N VAL A 124 -13.86 -10.46 16.99
CA VAL A 124 -12.64 -10.64 17.80
C VAL A 124 -12.04 -9.27 18.12
N THR A 125 -12.23 -8.80 19.34
CA THR A 125 -11.71 -7.53 19.84
C THR A 125 -10.26 -7.67 20.27
N PHE A 126 -9.41 -6.74 19.85
CA PHE A 126 -7.98 -6.73 20.17
C PHE A 126 -7.70 -5.72 21.29
N LYS A 127 -7.13 -6.20 22.38
CA LYS A 127 -6.52 -5.36 23.43
C LYS A 127 -5.04 -5.25 23.15
N VAL A 128 -4.59 -4.05 22.77
CA VAL A 128 -3.25 -3.82 22.24
C VAL A 128 -2.51 -2.89 23.17
N LYS A 129 -1.49 -3.43 23.86
CA LYS A 129 -0.69 -2.68 24.83
C LYS A 129 0.71 -2.47 24.30
N ASP A 130 1.19 -1.24 24.42
CA ASP A 130 2.56 -0.88 24.09
C ASP A 130 3.54 -1.33 25.18
N PHE A 131 4.84 -1.11 24.96
CA PHE A 131 5.92 -1.48 25.89
C PHE A 131 5.78 -0.85 27.29
N ASP A 132 5.06 0.26 27.42
CA ASP A 132 4.77 0.96 28.67
C ASP A 132 3.37 0.66 29.23
N GLY A 133 2.61 -0.21 28.55
CA GLY A 133 1.24 -0.59 28.90
C GLY A 133 0.15 0.36 28.37
N SER A 134 0.51 1.43 27.64
CA SER A 134 -0.45 2.33 27.01
C SER A 134 -1.18 1.66 25.83
N PRO A 135 -2.43 2.06 25.52
CA PRO A 135 -3.14 1.54 24.36
C PRO A 135 -2.55 2.08 23.06
N VAL A 136 -2.36 1.21 22.07
CA VAL A 136 -1.67 1.59 20.82
C VAL A 136 -2.24 0.91 19.58
N MET A 137 -1.81 1.37 18.40
CA MET A 137 -2.04 0.69 17.12
C MET A 137 -0.89 -0.24 16.78
N ALA A 138 -1.22 -1.42 16.25
CA ALA A 138 -0.23 -2.40 15.82
C ALA A 138 -0.61 -3.06 14.49
N GLU A 139 0.39 -3.68 13.88
CA GLU A 139 0.27 -4.52 12.71
C GLU A 139 -0.15 -5.94 13.11
N PHE A 140 -1.09 -6.54 12.37
CA PHE A 140 -1.53 -7.92 12.55
C PHE A 140 -1.62 -8.65 11.22
N ARG A 141 -0.92 -9.79 11.10
CA ARG A 141 -1.08 -10.74 9.99
C ARG A 141 -1.71 -12.03 10.53
N ILE A 142 -2.88 -12.37 10.02
CA ILE A 142 -3.71 -13.47 10.53
C ILE A 142 -3.89 -14.49 9.42
N THR A 143 -3.49 -15.73 9.66
CA THR A 143 -3.54 -16.83 8.69
C THR A 143 -4.14 -18.11 9.27
N ASP A 144 -4.82 -18.90 8.43
CA ASP A 144 -5.27 -20.25 8.80
C ASP A 144 -4.24 -21.34 8.39
N ASP A 145 -4.56 -22.60 8.70
CA ASP A 145 -3.76 -23.78 8.37
C ASP A 145 -3.56 -24.03 6.86
N LYS A 146 -4.34 -23.35 6.01
CA LYS A 146 -4.29 -23.42 4.55
C LYS A 146 -3.55 -22.24 3.94
N GLY A 147 -3.11 -21.28 4.75
CA GLY A 147 -2.43 -20.08 4.30
C GLY A 147 -3.38 -19.01 3.75
N HIS A 148 -4.69 -19.10 4.01
CA HIS A 148 -5.59 -17.98 3.72
C HIS A 148 -5.30 -16.84 4.71
N VAL A 149 -5.34 -15.62 4.20
CA VAL A 149 -5.13 -14.39 4.98
C VAL A 149 -6.48 -13.79 5.38
N TYR A 150 -6.58 -13.29 6.61
CA TYR A 150 -7.80 -12.71 7.18
C TYR A 150 -7.61 -11.23 7.56
N PRO A 151 -8.54 -10.33 7.15
CA PRO A 151 -9.68 -10.58 6.25
C PRO A 151 -9.19 -10.95 4.84
N ALA A 152 -10.03 -11.61 4.02
CA ALA A 152 -9.62 -11.99 2.67
C ALA A 152 -9.27 -10.77 1.81
N ARG A 153 -8.03 -10.74 1.30
CA ARG A 153 -7.47 -9.62 0.52
C ARG A 153 -8.38 -9.12 -0.61
N ALA A 154 -8.93 -10.04 -1.40
CA ALA A 154 -9.77 -9.68 -2.53
C ALA A 154 -11.09 -8.98 -2.14
N ARG A 155 -11.45 -9.00 -0.85
CA ARG A 155 -12.66 -8.39 -0.30
C ARG A 155 -12.34 -7.27 0.70
N ARG A 156 -11.14 -6.69 0.63
CA ARG A 156 -10.75 -5.52 1.39
C ARG A 156 -10.85 -4.24 0.54
N LEU A 157 -11.16 -3.15 1.23
CA LEU A 157 -10.99 -1.77 0.83
C LEU A 157 -10.38 -1.04 2.04
N ALA A 158 -10.04 0.24 1.87
CA ALA A 158 -9.72 1.12 2.99
C ALA A 158 -10.67 0.90 4.20
N PRO A 159 -10.14 0.76 5.43
CA PRO A 159 -8.74 0.99 5.82
C PRO A 159 -7.82 -0.24 5.67
N ASP A 160 -8.31 -1.39 5.25
CA ASP A 160 -7.50 -2.60 5.09
C ASP A 160 -7.06 -2.73 3.62
N PHE A 161 -5.78 -2.53 3.32
CA PHE A 161 -5.35 -2.54 1.92
C PHE A 161 -5.38 -3.96 1.33
N PHE A 162 -5.95 -4.09 0.12
CA PHE A 162 -6.15 -5.38 -0.54
C PHE A 162 -4.83 -6.04 -0.97
N PHE A 163 -3.76 -5.26 -1.12
CA PHE A 163 -2.44 -5.74 -1.49
C PHE A 163 -1.55 -6.09 -0.28
N HIS A 164 -2.01 -5.84 0.95
CA HIS A 164 -1.32 -6.23 2.17
C HIS A 164 -1.80 -7.59 2.69
N ASP A 165 -0.91 -8.34 3.32
CA ASP A 165 -1.30 -9.50 4.11
C ASP A 165 -1.83 -9.06 5.48
N GLN A 166 -1.14 -8.09 6.08
CA GLN A 166 -1.45 -7.53 7.38
C GLN A 166 -2.61 -6.53 7.33
N VAL A 167 -3.12 -6.22 8.52
CA VAL A 167 -4.07 -5.13 8.81
C VAL A 167 -3.60 -4.38 10.06
N TYR A 168 -4.06 -3.13 10.22
CA TYR A 168 -3.73 -2.33 11.40
C TYR A 168 -4.96 -2.19 12.30
N ARG A 169 -4.77 -2.47 13.59
CA ARG A 169 -5.82 -2.33 14.61
C ARG A 169 -5.27 -1.58 15.81
N LYS A 170 -6.05 -0.63 16.32
CA LYS A 170 -5.80 -0.02 17.64
C LYS A 170 -6.46 -0.82 18.75
N ASP A 171 -6.03 -0.57 19.98
CA ASP A 171 -6.72 -1.07 21.17
C ASP A 171 -8.24 -0.85 21.10
N GLY A 172 -8.98 -1.93 21.37
CA GLY A 172 -10.43 -1.97 21.37
C GLY A 172 -11.10 -2.12 20.00
N GLU A 173 -10.35 -2.10 18.89
CA GLU A 173 -10.90 -2.46 17.59
C GLU A 173 -10.99 -3.97 17.40
N HIS A 174 -11.80 -4.39 16.42
CA HIS A 174 -12.05 -5.79 16.17
C HIS A 174 -11.79 -6.21 14.72
N ILE A 175 -11.77 -7.52 14.53
CA ILE A 175 -11.84 -8.18 13.24
C ILE A 175 -12.86 -9.32 13.31
N LEU A 176 -13.54 -9.58 12.20
CA LEU A 176 -14.45 -10.70 12.08
C LEU A 176 -13.67 -11.96 11.65
N LEU A 177 -13.67 -13.00 12.49
CA LEU A 177 -13.03 -14.28 12.20
C LEU A 177 -14.05 -15.42 12.36
N PRO A 178 -14.15 -16.35 11.39
CA PRO A 178 -14.83 -17.60 11.62
C PRO A 178 -14.28 -18.35 12.85
N PRO A 179 -15.09 -19.17 13.53
CA PRO A 179 -14.57 -20.11 14.53
C PRO A 179 -13.54 -21.07 13.90
N GLY A 180 -12.41 -21.25 14.58
CA GLY A 180 -11.29 -22.07 14.10
C GLY A 180 -9.92 -21.62 14.62
N GLU A 181 -8.90 -22.37 14.23
CA GLU A 181 -7.50 -22.12 14.60
C GLU A 181 -6.83 -21.16 13.61
N TYR A 182 -6.08 -20.19 14.14
CA TYR A 182 -5.33 -19.20 13.37
C TYR A 182 -3.92 -18.99 13.93
N THR A 183 -3.00 -18.60 13.07
CA THR A 183 -1.71 -18.02 13.44
C THR A 183 -1.76 -16.51 13.26
N VAL A 184 -1.45 -15.77 14.33
CA VAL A 184 -1.36 -14.32 14.35
C VAL A 184 0.10 -13.92 14.52
N GLU A 185 0.64 -13.21 13.55
CA GLU A 185 1.89 -12.45 13.68
C GLU A 185 1.55 -10.99 13.99
N TYR A 186 2.25 -10.36 14.93
CA TYR A 186 2.02 -8.97 15.31
C TYR A 186 3.31 -8.24 15.67
N THR A 187 3.37 -6.94 15.33
CA THR A 187 4.50 -6.04 15.60
C THR A 187 4.06 -4.57 15.42
N ARG A 188 5.00 -3.63 15.55
CA ARG A 188 4.76 -2.20 15.34
C ARG A 188 5.99 -1.50 14.73
N GLY A 189 6.36 -1.85 13.51
CA GLY A 189 7.57 -1.33 12.87
C GLY A 189 8.89 -1.95 13.37
N PRO A 190 10.04 -1.42 12.92
CA PRO A 190 11.35 -2.03 13.09
C PRO A 190 11.91 -1.92 14.51
N GLU A 191 11.37 -1.04 15.35
CA GLU A 191 11.80 -0.87 16.75
C GLU A 191 11.18 -1.91 17.71
N TYR A 192 10.32 -2.79 17.17
CA TYR A 192 9.61 -3.83 17.89
C TYR A 192 9.96 -5.22 17.38
N LEU A 193 9.93 -6.18 18.30
CA LEU A 193 10.08 -7.59 17.96
C LEU A 193 8.78 -8.13 17.39
N LYS A 194 8.87 -8.78 16.23
CA LYS A 194 7.74 -9.55 15.67
C LYS A 194 7.47 -10.76 16.54
N LYS A 195 6.22 -10.88 17.01
CA LYS A 195 5.75 -12.02 17.78
C LYS A 195 4.76 -12.83 16.97
N THR A 196 4.67 -14.13 17.27
CA THR A 196 3.74 -15.06 16.63
C THR A 196 2.98 -15.84 17.71
N ARG A 197 1.67 -15.99 17.54
CA ARG A 197 0.79 -16.71 18.46
C ARG A 197 -0.25 -17.52 17.70
N THR A 198 -0.44 -18.78 18.09
CA THR A 198 -1.60 -19.57 17.67
C THR A 198 -2.79 -19.25 18.58
N ILE A 199 -3.95 -19.02 17.98
CA ILE A 199 -5.21 -18.74 18.66
C ILE A 199 -6.29 -19.70 18.16
N ASP A 200 -7.23 -20.04 19.03
CA ASP A 200 -8.43 -20.80 18.69
C ASP A 200 -9.65 -19.90 18.94
N ILE A 201 -10.38 -19.58 17.89
CA ILE A 201 -11.56 -18.72 17.93
C ILE A 201 -12.80 -19.59 18.23
N PRO A 202 -13.50 -19.36 19.35
CA PRO A 202 -14.60 -20.22 19.77
C PRO A 202 -15.86 -19.98 18.93
N HIS A 203 -16.86 -20.85 19.09
CA HIS A 203 -18.19 -20.63 18.51
C HIS A 203 -19.03 -19.67 19.38
N GLU A 204 -18.61 -18.41 19.46
CA GLU A 204 -19.28 -17.35 20.23
C GLU A 204 -19.56 -16.12 19.35
N LYS A 205 -20.31 -15.15 19.88
CA LYS A 205 -20.61 -13.91 19.15
C LYS A 205 -19.41 -12.95 19.16
N GLU A 206 -18.77 -12.84 20.32
CA GLU A 206 -17.68 -11.92 20.60
C GLU A 206 -16.57 -12.68 21.33
N TYR A 207 -15.32 -12.31 21.07
CA TYR A 207 -14.16 -12.88 21.72
C TYR A 207 -13.07 -11.81 21.88
N GLU A 208 -12.29 -11.87 22.95
CA GLU A 208 -11.28 -10.86 23.24
C GLU A 208 -9.89 -11.50 23.30
N LEU A 209 -8.92 -10.83 22.67
CA LEU A 209 -7.52 -11.24 22.65
C LEU A 209 -6.63 -10.09 23.11
N GLU A 210 -5.70 -10.39 24.01
CA GLU A 210 -4.66 -9.46 24.43
C GLU A 210 -3.35 -9.69 23.66
N PHE A 211 -2.74 -8.58 23.24
CA PHE A 211 -1.47 -8.52 22.54
C PHE A 211 -0.56 -7.46 23.18
N ASP A 212 0.54 -7.92 23.79
CA ASP A 212 1.56 -7.05 24.39
C ASP A 212 2.76 -6.91 23.45
N LEU A 213 2.99 -5.70 22.98
CA LEU A 213 4.13 -5.37 22.13
C LEU A 213 5.44 -5.40 22.93
N GLU A 214 6.53 -5.75 22.25
CA GLU A 214 7.86 -5.76 22.85
C GLU A 214 8.81 -4.91 22.01
N ARG A 215 9.06 -3.70 22.51
CA ARG A 215 10.03 -2.78 21.93
C ARG A 215 11.44 -3.20 22.33
N TRP A 216 12.35 -3.37 21.36
CA TRP A 216 13.75 -3.73 21.64
C TRP A 216 14.69 -2.52 21.65
N ILE A 217 14.27 -1.41 21.05
CA ILE A 217 14.96 -0.12 21.09
C ILE A 217 13.94 1.01 21.03
N HIS A 218 14.18 2.10 21.77
CA HIS A 218 13.37 3.30 21.69
C HIS A 218 14.28 4.49 21.37
N VAL A 219 14.59 4.70 20.09
CA VAL A 219 15.56 5.75 19.73
C VAL A 219 15.00 7.16 19.93
N ALA A 220 13.68 7.27 20.10
CA ALA A 220 13.01 8.48 20.52
C ALA A 220 13.48 8.99 21.89
N ASP A 221 13.85 8.11 22.82
CA ASP A 221 14.45 8.49 24.12
C ASP A 221 15.86 9.09 23.97
N LEU A 222 16.49 8.88 22.81
CA LEU A 222 17.79 9.46 22.44
C LEU A 222 17.65 10.74 21.60
N GLY A 223 16.42 11.22 21.43
CA GLY A 223 16.08 12.41 20.63
C GLY A 223 15.97 12.17 19.13
N TRP A 224 16.04 10.93 18.66
CA TRP A 224 15.89 10.60 17.24
C TRP A 224 14.43 10.33 16.91
N ARG A 225 13.92 10.93 15.83
CA ARG A 225 12.54 10.75 15.34
C ARG A 225 12.59 10.17 13.93
N SER A 226 11.91 9.03 13.75
CA SER A 226 11.83 8.35 12.46
C SER A 226 10.91 9.10 11.51
N GLY A 227 11.17 9.03 10.22
CA GLY A 227 10.17 9.43 9.24
C GLY A 227 10.43 8.88 7.86
N ASP A 228 9.34 8.78 7.12
CA ASP A 228 9.30 8.39 5.72
C ASP A 228 8.70 9.56 4.97
N HIS A 229 9.54 10.23 4.19
CA HIS A 229 9.14 11.44 3.49
C HIS A 229 8.53 11.16 2.12
N HIS A 230 8.35 9.89 1.75
CA HIS A 230 7.82 9.51 0.44
C HIS A 230 6.82 8.34 0.56
N VAL A 231 5.55 8.68 0.83
CA VAL A 231 4.43 7.74 0.77
C VAL A 231 3.29 8.30 -0.06
N HIS A 232 2.50 7.45 -0.69
CA HIS A 232 1.38 7.83 -1.55
C HIS A 232 0.06 7.28 -1.04
N ALA A 233 -0.99 8.08 -1.24
CA ALA A 233 -2.38 7.70 -0.98
C ALA A 233 -3.14 7.30 -2.27
N ALA A 234 -2.54 7.43 -3.46
CA ALA A 234 -3.12 7.00 -4.73
C ALA A 234 -2.04 6.52 -5.70
N GLY A 235 -2.46 5.96 -6.84
CA GLY A 235 -1.54 5.37 -7.81
C GLY A 235 -0.98 4.00 -7.41
N CYS A 236 -0.21 3.40 -8.30
CA CYS A 236 0.48 2.12 -8.06
C CYS A 236 -0.44 1.00 -7.56
N SER A 237 -0.22 0.49 -6.35
CA SER A 237 -1.02 -0.59 -5.77
C SER A 237 -2.39 -0.12 -5.26
N HIS A 238 -2.62 1.20 -5.14
CA HIS A 238 -3.94 1.75 -4.85
C HIS A 238 -4.89 1.62 -6.05
N TYR A 239 -6.05 2.25 -5.95
CA TYR A 239 -7.14 2.10 -6.89
C TYR A 239 -7.73 3.44 -7.32
N ASP A 240 -8.16 3.55 -8.57
CA ASP A 240 -8.89 4.72 -9.07
C ASP A 240 -10.34 4.71 -8.58
N ALA A 241 -10.94 3.53 -8.43
CA ALA A 241 -12.29 3.36 -7.90
C ALA A 241 -12.27 2.35 -6.74
N PRO A 242 -13.03 2.60 -5.65
CA PRO A 242 -14.17 3.53 -5.60
C PRO A 242 -13.88 4.98 -5.17
N THR A 243 -12.68 5.32 -4.72
CA THR A 243 -12.42 6.62 -4.06
C THR A 243 -11.19 7.37 -4.55
N GLN A 244 -10.59 7.01 -5.70
CA GLN A 244 -9.40 7.69 -6.24
C GLN A 244 -8.22 7.71 -5.24
N GLY A 245 -7.85 6.53 -4.77
CA GLY A 245 -6.91 6.33 -3.67
C GLY A 245 -7.61 6.14 -2.33
N VAL A 246 -6.88 6.41 -1.26
CA VAL A 246 -7.29 6.29 0.14
C VAL A 246 -7.29 7.66 0.82
N THR A 247 -7.86 7.74 2.02
CA THR A 247 -8.02 9.00 2.77
C THR A 247 -6.84 9.24 3.73
N PRO A 248 -6.68 10.46 4.26
CA PRO A 248 -5.72 10.73 5.33
C PRO A 248 -5.90 9.81 6.55
N GLN A 249 -7.14 9.46 6.91
CA GLN A 249 -7.43 8.57 8.02
C GLN A 249 -6.89 7.15 7.77
N ASP A 250 -6.87 6.69 6.53
CA ASP A 250 -6.35 5.37 6.18
C ASP A 250 -4.82 5.36 6.26
N MET A 251 -4.16 6.37 5.68
CA MET A 251 -2.70 6.51 5.76
C MET A 251 -2.21 6.70 7.20
N TRP A 252 -2.96 7.45 8.01
CA TRP A 252 -2.65 7.66 9.42
C TRP A 252 -2.56 6.35 10.21
N ARG A 253 -3.42 5.38 9.90
CA ARG A 253 -3.38 4.05 10.54
C ARG A 253 -2.08 3.32 10.22
N HIS A 254 -1.58 3.44 9.00
CA HIS A 254 -0.33 2.81 8.58
C HIS A 254 0.87 3.46 9.29
N ILE A 255 0.87 4.80 9.38
CA ILE A 255 1.91 5.56 10.09
C ILE A 255 1.98 5.14 11.57
N LEU A 256 0.84 5.10 12.26
CA LEU A 256 0.79 4.70 13.67
C LEU A 256 1.14 3.23 13.90
N GLY A 257 0.67 2.36 13.00
CA GLY A 257 0.89 0.92 13.04
C GLY A 257 2.34 0.49 12.80
N GLU A 258 3.13 1.31 12.11
CA GLU A 258 4.56 1.07 11.82
C GLU A 258 5.52 1.90 12.70
N ASP A 259 4.98 2.51 13.77
CA ASP A 259 5.70 3.41 14.70
C ASP A 259 6.55 4.46 13.97
N LEU A 260 5.96 5.09 12.96
CA LEU A 260 6.64 6.07 12.13
C LEU A 260 6.34 7.49 12.64
N ASN A 261 7.32 8.19 13.21
CA ASN A 261 7.05 9.50 13.84
C ASN A 261 6.60 10.55 12.81
N VAL A 262 7.15 10.55 11.60
CA VAL A 262 6.74 11.46 10.52
C VAL A 262 6.41 10.68 9.26
N GLY A 263 5.19 10.84 8.74
CA GLY A 263 4.81 10.34 7.41
C GLY A 263 4.45 11.50 6.47
N CYS A 264 5.19 11.65 5.37
CA CYS A 264 4.88 12.63 4.34
C CYS A 264 4.14 11.97 3.19
N VAL A 265 2.83 12.24 3.08
CA VAL A 265 2.00 11.77 1.98
C VAL A 265 2.21 12.69 0.78
N LEU A 266 2.98 12.23 -0.21
CA LEU A 266 3.27 12.99 -1.40
C LEU A 266 2.14 12.78 -2.43
N THR A 267 1.40 13.84 -2.71
CA THR A 267 0.46 13.87 -3.83
C THR A 267 1.25 13.94 -5.13
N TRP A 268 0.83 13.19 -6.13
CA TRP A 268 1.56 13.00 -7.38
C TRP A 268 0.60 12.70 -8.53
N GLY A 269 1.13 12.47 -9.74
CA GLY A 269 0.37 12.39 -10.99
C GLY A 269 -0.97 11.62 -10.90
N PRO A 270 -1.02 10.36 -10.46
CA PRO A 270 -2.27 9.59 -10.36
C PRO A 270 -3.26 10.14 -9.32
N CYS A 271 -4.52 10.31 -9.74
CA CYS A 271 -5.59 10.89 -8.92
C CYS A 271 -5.27 12.29 -8.35
N TRP A 272 -4.33 13.03 -8.96
CA TRP A 272 -3.84 14.34 -8.53
C TRP A 272 -4.96 15.26 -8.01
N TYR A 273 -5.97 15.54 -8.84
CA TYR A 273 -7.01 16.52 -8.51
C TYR A 273 -7.90 16.10 -7.35
N TYR A 274 -8.04 14.81 -7.09
CA TYR A 274 -8.74 14.32 -5.90
C TYR A 274 -7.82 14.36 -4.68
N GLN A 275 -6.63 13.78 -4.76
CA GLN A 275 -5.75 13.65 -3.58
C GLN A 275 -5.25 15.01 -3.07
N LYS A 276 -5.06 15.98 -3.96
CA LYS A 276 -4.57 17.31 -3.57
C LYS A 276 -5.54 18.08 -2.66
N GLN A 277 -6.81 17.69 -2.58
CA GLN A 277 -7.77 18.29 -1.63
C GLN A 277 -7.36 18.07 -0.16
N PHE A 278 -6.46 17.13 0.11
CA PHE A 278 -5.91 16.83 1.43
C PHE A 278 -4.63 17.62 1.75
N PHE A 279 -4.13 18.43 0.81
CA PHE A 279 -3.02 19.34 1.07
C PHE A 279 -3.49 20.56 1.86
N GLU A 280 -2.85 20.82 2.99
CA GLU A 280 -3.19 21.93 3.90
C GLU A 280 -2.09 22.98 4.00
N GLY A 281 -0.88 22.72 3.46
CA GLY A 281 0.30 23.55 3.69
C GLY A 281 0.79 23.53 5.14
N GLU A 282 0.24 22.66 5.98
CA GLU A 282 0.57 22.43 7.38
C GLU A 282 0.40 20.95 7.76
N THR A 283 0.72 20.59 9.00
CA THR A 283 0.55 19.21 9.48
C THR A 283 -0.93 18.87 9.65
N SER A 284 -1.32 17.67 9.25
CA SER A 284 -2.71 17.19 9.35
C SER A 284 -3.26 17.31 10.77
N GLU A 285 -4.55 17.66 10.89
CA GLU A 285 -5.29 17.65 12.16
C GLU A 285 -5.26 16.29 12.88
N LEU A 286 -4.96 15.20 12.17
CA LEU A 286 -4.80 13.86 12.76
C LEU A 286 -3.51 13.71 13.58
N SER A 287 -2.56 14.62 13.41
CA SER A 287 -1.26 14.60 14.08
C SER A 287 -1.38 14.72 15.60
N THR A 288 -0.36 14.23 16.30
CA THR A 288 -0.24 14.21 17.76
C THR A 288 1.15 14.71 18.17
N ASP A 289 1.39 14.82 19.47
CA ASP A 289 2.69 15.27 19.98
C ASP A 289 3.88 14.38 19.56
N ASN A 290 3.64 13.10 19.22
CA ASN A 290 4.69 12.12 18.92
C ASN A 290 4.68 11.59 17.49
N TYR A 291 3.61 11.86 16.75
CA TYR A 291 3.39 11.37 15.39
C TYR A 291 2.80 12.50 14.57
N VAL A 292 3.34 12.75 13.39
CA VAL A 292 2.89 13.79 12.48
C VAL A 292 2.69 13.20 11.10
N MET A 293 1.60 13.60 10.46
CA MET A 293 1.38 13.37 9.04
C MET A 293 1.25 14.70 8.33
N ARG A 294 1.86 14.83 7.16
CA ARG A 294 1.73 16.01 6.31
C ARG A 294 1.57 15.57 4.86
N TYR A 295 0.76 16.31 4.11
CA TYR A 295 0.71 16.17 2.66
C TYR A 295 1.68 17.17 2.03
N ASP A 296 2.53 16.69 1.12
CA ASP A 296 3.35 17.53 0.24
C ASP A 296 3.31 16.91 -1.19
N VAL A 297 4.33 17.13 -2.03
CA VAL A 297 4.27 16.78 -3.47
C VAL A 297 5.45 15.91 -3.89
N GLU A 298 5.15 14.88 -4.69
CA GLU A 298 6.14 14.23 -5.54
C GLU A 298 5.91 14.69 -6.99
N VAL A 299 6.98 15.17 -7.63
CA VAL A 299 6.95 15.56 -9.04
C VAL A 299 7.22 14.33 -9.90
N SER A 300 6.17 13.54 -10.09
CA SER A 300 6.15 12.29 -10.87
C SER A 300 4.85 12.19 -11.67
N GLY A 301 4.96 11.87 -12.96
CA GLY A 301 3.83 12.02 -13.91
C GLY A 301 3.61 13.46 -14.41
N PHE A 302 4.55 14.37 -14.11
CA PHE A 302 4.59 15.76 -14.57
C PHE A 302 5.45 15.89 -15.84
N PRO A 303 5.42 17.01 -16.58
CA PRO A 303 6.27 17.23 -17.75
C PRO A 303 7.78 17.02 -17.49
N SER A 304 8.26 17.31 -16.27
CA SER A 304 9.66 17.09 -15.87
C SER A 304 10.01 15.64 -15.50
N SER A 305 9.07 14.70 -15.44
CA SER A 305 9.29 13.32 -14.96
C SER A 305 10.44 12.57 -15.66
N HIS A 306 10.79 12.94 -16.90
CA HIS A 306 11.94 12.39 -17.61
C HIS A 306 13.31 12.91 -17.13
N ALA A 307 13.34 14.10 -16.52
CA ALA A 307 14.51 14.71 -15.89
C ALA A 307 14.77 14.12 -14.48
N GLY A 308 13.75 13.55 -13.88
CA GLY A 308 13.81 12.81 -12.64
C GLY A 308 12.57 13.06 -11.81
N HIS A 309 12.40 12.27 -10.78
CA HIS A 309 11.32 12.47 -9.82
C HIS A 309 11.84 13.19 -8.59
N LEU A 310 11.04 14.12 -8.08
CA LEU A 310 11.41 14.98 -6.98
C LEU A 310 10.49 14.76 -5.79
N SER A 311 11.07 14.73 -4.59
CA SER A 311 10.34 14.84 -3.33
C SER A 311 10.44 16.28 -2.86
N LEU A 312 9.30 16.98 -2.80
CA LEU A 312 9.19 18.35 -2.33
C LEU A 312 8.48 18.34 -0.99
N LEU A 313 9.16 18.80 0.06
CA LEU A 313 8.66 18.78 1.42
C LEU A 313 8.44 20.19 1.94
N ARG A 314 7.51 20.34 2.89
CA ARG A 314 7.22 21.60 3.58
C ARG A 314 6.81 22.70 2.60
N LEU A 315 5.97 22.34 1.64
CA LEU A 315 5.36 23.31 0.73
C LEU A 315 4.26 24.09 1.45
N SER A 316 4.08 25.35 1.08
CA SER A 316 2.92 26.17 1.48
C SER A 316 1.83 26.23 0.41
N GLU A 317 2.21 25.92 -0.83
CA GLU A 317 1.38 25.86 -2.03
C GLU A 317 1.82 24.64 -2.83
N ASP A 318 0.87 23.84 -3.30
CA ASP A 318 1.11 22.58 -4.02
C ASP A 318 0.99 22.73 -5.54
N ASP A 319 0.42 23.84 -6.04
CA ASP A 319 0.42 24.19 -7.46
C ASP A 319 1.60 25.08 -7.86
N TYR A 320 2.31 24.68 -8.91
CA TYR A 320 3.36 25.50 -9.48
C TYR A 320 2.81 26.88 -9.91
N LYS A 321 3.59 27.93 -9.68
CA LYS A 321 3.12 29.32 -9.85
C LYS A 321 2.58 29.59 -11.27
N GLY A 322 1.32 30.01 -11.34
CA GLY A 322 0.69 30.52 -12.56
C GLY A 322 0.24 29.45 -13.56
N VAL A 323 0.02 28.22 -13.10
CA VAL A 323 -0.54 27.12 -13.91
C VAL A 323 -1.87 26.64 -13.33
N GLU A 324 -2.72 26.03 -14.15
CA GLU A 324 -4.01 25.45 -13.73
C GLU A 324 -4.01 23.93 -13.79
N THR A 325 -3.19 23.33 -14.67
CA THR A 325 -3.12 21.87 -14.83
C THR A 325 -1.71 21.32 -14.69
N ILE A 326 -1.61 20.01 -14.40
CA ILE A 326 -0.33 19.31 -14.25
C ILE A 326 0.54 19.40 -15.52
N GLU A 327 -0.07 19.45 -16.71
CA GLU A 327 0.63 19.50 -18.00
C GLU A 327 1.35 20.84 -18.27
N GLU A 328 1.02 21.88 -17.52
CA GLU A 328 1.60 23.22 -17.65
C GLU A 328 2.83 23.43 -16.76
N TRP A 329 3.14 22.47 -15.87
CA TRP A 329 4.33 22.50 -15.03
C TRP A 329 5.62 22.53 -15.88
N PRO A 330 6.75 23.01 -15.32
CA PRO A 330 8.03 23.02 -16.03
C PRO A 330 8.41 21.64 -16.56
N SER A 331 9.08 21.61 -17.72
CA SER A 331 9.49 20.36 -18.36
C SER A 331 10.87 19.87 -17.95
N TRP A 332 11.46 20.40 -16.88
CA TRP A 332 12.73 19.96 -16.27
C TRP A 332 12.76 20.41 -14.80
N ASP A 333 13.68 19.90 -14.00
CA ASP A 333 13.56 19.89 -12.53
C ASP A 333 13.98 21.20 -11.86
N LEU A 334 15.01 21.87 -12.39
CA LEU A 334 15.59 23.07 -11.76
C LEU A 334 14.57 24.15 -11.34
N PRO A 335 13.59 24.57 -12.17
CA PRO A 335 12.64 25.62 -11.81
C PRO A 335 11.68 25.15 -10.71
N VAL A 336 11.35 23.85 -10.69
CA VAL A 336 10.47 23.24 -9.68
C VAL A 336 11.18 23.17 -8.34
N LEU A 337 12.43 22.73 -8.33
CA LEU A 337 13.29 22.76 -7.14
C LEU A 337 13.43 24.19 -6.61
N GLN A 338 13.75 25.17 -7.46
CA GLN A 338 13.86 26.58 -7.06
C GLN A 338 12.55 27.12 -6.49
N TRP A 339 11.41 26.76 -7.08
CA TRP A 339 10.09 27.13 -6.56
C TRP A 339 9.82 26.55 -5.16
N CYS A 340 10.21 25.29 -4.90
CA CYS A 340 10.16 24.72 -3.55
C CYS A 340 11.02 25.53 -2.57
N LYS A 341 12.24 25.92 -2.97
CA LYS A 341 13.14 26.74 -2.13
C LYS A 341 12.61 28.15 -1.87
N GLU A 342 11.93 28.77 -2.84
CA GLU A 342 11.26 30.08 -2.68
C GLU A 342 10.21 30.05 -1.55
N GLN A 343 9.59 28.90 -1.30
CA GLN A 343 8.63 28.68 -0.20
C GLN A 343 9.29 28.33 1.15
N GLY A 344 10.62 28.18 1.17
CA GLY A 344 11.33 27.65 2.34
C GLY A 344 11.15 26.14 2.52
N GLY A 345 10.77 25.43 1.46
CA GLY A 345 10.66 23.98 1.42
C GLY A 345 12.01 23.28 1.38
N VAL A 346 11.96 21.95 1.47
CA VAL A 346 13.11 21.04 1.40
C VAL A 346 12.93 20.14 0.18
N ALA A 347 13.90 20.11 -0.71
CA ALA A 347 13.75 19.48 -2.01
C ALA A 347 14.82 18.42 -2.26
N GLY A 348 14.42 17.27 -2.80
CA GLY A 348 15.33 16.18 -3.13
C GLY A 348 14.87 15.35 -4.32
N PHE A 349 15.74 14.46 -4.78
CA PHE A 349 15.43 13.47 -5.81
C PHE A 349 14.98 12.15 -5.18
N SER A 350 13.96 11.53 -5.76
CA SER A 350 13.37 10.26 -5.32
C SER A 350 13.92 9.06 -6.07
N HIS A 351 13.83 7.88 -5.45
CA HIS A 351 14.18 6.55 -5.99
C HIS A 351 15.37 6.57 -6.97
N SER A 352 16.47 7.12 -6.45
CA SER A 352 17.48 7.83 -7.23
C SER A 352 18.20 6.95 -8.25
N GLY A 353 18.29 5.64 -8.01
CA GLY A 353 19.00 4.70 -8.87
C GLY A 353 18.28 4.35 -10.17
N TRP A 354 16.98 4.66 -10.33
CA TRP A 354 16.25 4.32 -11.56
C TRP A 354 16.76 5.13 -12.75
N GLY A 355 17.23 4.46 -13.80
CA GLY A 355 17.90 5.12 -14.93
C GLY A 355 19.41 5.31 -14.74
N LEU A 356 19.94 4.93 -13.58
CA LEU A 356 21.37 4.97 -13.28
C LEU A 356 22.02 3.57 -13.24
N MET A 357 21.41 2.64 -13.96
CA MET A 357 21.82 1.24 -14.00
C MET A 357 23.23 1.06 -14.57
N VAL A 358 24.09 0.40 -13.81
CA VAL A 358 25.43 -0.01 -14.22
C VAL A 358 25.66 -1.47 -13.88
N ASP A 359 26.35 -2.18 -14.78
CA ASP A 359 26.84 -3.54 -14.55
C ASP A 359 28.19 -3.47 -13.82
N ASP A 360 28.19 -3.14 -12.54
CA ASP A 360 29.38 -2.99 -11.70
C ASP A 360 29.09 -3.54 -10.30
N ASP A 361 30.14 -3.93 -9.58
CA ASP A 361 30.08 -4.38 -8.20
C ASP A 361 30.86 -3.46 -7.23
N THR A 362 31.39 -2.34 -7.76
CA THR A 362 32.15 -1.34 -7.00
C THR A 362 31.33 -0.11 -6.62
N LEU A 363 31.66 0.49 -5.46
CA LEU A 363 31.01 1.71 -4.95
C LEU A 363 32.07 2.75 -4.51
N PRO A 364 32.10 3.97 -5.11
CA PRO A 364 31.32 4.36 -6.28
C PRO A 364 31.75 3.62 -7.56
N SER A 365 30.80 3.29 -8.42
CA SER A 365 31.09 2.82 -9.78
C SER A 365 31.57 3.98 -10.64
N TYR A 366 32.63 3.78 -11.41
CA TYR A 366 33.13 4.77 -12.39
C TYR A 366 32.59 4.54 -13.81
N LYS A 367 31.71 3.54 -13.99
CA LYS A 367 31.01 3.36 -15.26
C LYS A 367 30.00 4.48 -15.44
N MET A 368 29.86 4.96 -16.66
CA MET A 368 28.87 5.98 -16.98
C MET A 368 27.48 5.35 -16.99
N PRO A 369 26.55 5.80 -16.11
CA PRO A 369 25.16 5.39 -16.19
C PRO A 369 24.48 6.00 -17.42
N PRO A 370 23.33 5.45 -17.85
CA PRO A 370 22.63 5.90 -19.05
C PRO A 370 21.79 7.17 -18.87
N PHE A 371 21.33 7.48 -17.64
CA PHE A 371 20.42 8.60 -17.36
C PHE A 371 19.11 8.52 -18.16
N ASP A 372 18.51 7.32 -18.22
CA ASP A 372 17.38 6.98 -19.11
C ASP A 372 16.14 6.44 -18.38
N GLY A 373 15.99 6.80 -17.10
CA GLY A 373 14.89 6.35 -16.24
C GLY A 373 14.14 7.49 -15.57
N ILE A 374 13.64 7.24 -14.36
CA ILE A 374 12.83 8.19 -13.58
C ILE A 374 13.54 8.71 -12.32
N GLY A 375 14.72 8.19 -11.99
CA GLY A 375 15.47 8.54 -10.78
C GLY A 375 16.20 9.86 -10.91
N ALA A 376 17.42 9.94 -10.40
CA ALA A 376 18.16 11.19 -10.26
C ALA A 376 18.84 11.66 -11.57
N ASN A 377 18.11 11.78 -12.68
CA ASN A 377 18.75 12.03 -13.97
C ASN A 377 19.35 13.45 -14.07
N GLU A 378 18.63 14.49 -13.65
CA GLU A 378 19.08 15.90 -13.69
C GLU A 378 19.85 16.32 -12.41
N TYR A 379 19.95 15.44 -11.42
CA TYR A 379 20.60 15.73 -10.14
C TYR A 379 22.01 16.34 -10.25
N ILE A 380 22.86 15.85 -11.15
CA ILE A 380 24.23 16.39 -11.34
C ILE A 380 24.24 17.82 -11.87
N VAL A 381 23.16 18.27 -12.51
CA VAL A 381 22.96 19.65 -12.94
C VAL A 381 22.42 20.45 -11.77
N ASP A 382 21.34 20.00 -11.13
CA ASP A 382 20.64 20.79 -10.10
C ASP A 382 21.45 21.00 -8.82
N VAL A 383 22.29 20.03 -8.46
CA VAL A 383 23.15 20.13 -7.29
C VAL A 383 24.13 21.31 -7.39
N VAL A 384 24.56 21.66 -8.61
CA VAL A 384 25.51 22.78 -8.80
C VAL A 384 24.85 24.14 -8.62
N HIS A 385 23.52 24.20 -8.70
CA HIS A 385 22.72 25.39 -8.45
C HIS A 385 22.34 25.55 -6.98
N GLY A 386 22.71 24.60 -6.10
CA GLY A 386 22.31 24.60 -4.69
C GLY A 386 20.80 24.41 -4.50
N ALA A 387 20.14 23.79 -5.48
CA ALA A 387 18.69 23.58 -5.49
C ALA A 387 18.27 22.25 -4.81
N VAL A 388 19.22 21.35 -4.55
CA VAL A 388 18.97 20.01 -4.01
C VAL A 388 19.52 19.88 -2.59
N ASP A 389 18.64 19.58 -1.64
CA ASP A 389 18.96 19.41 -0.22
C ASP A 389 19.36 17.97 0.12
N PHE A 390 18.61 17.00 -0.41
CA PHE A 390 18.84 15.58 -0.18
C PHE A 390 18.69 14.76 -1.46
N ILE A 391 19.23 13.54 -1.44
CA ILE A 391 18.98 12.50 -2.41
C ILE A 391 18.41 11.28 -1.66
N SER A 392 17.31 10.74 -2.15
CA SER A 392 16.66 9.59 -1.54
C SER A 392 17.39 8.29 -1.83
N ALA A 393 17.27 7.37 -0.88
CA ALA A 393 17.90 6.06 -0.93
C ALA A 393 17.01 4.96 -0.30
N VAL A 394 17.49 3.71 -0.36
CA VAL A 394 16.91 2.47 0.23
C VAL A 394 15.99 1.68 -0.71
N ASP A 395 15.50 2.30 -1.78
CA ASP A 395 14.48 1.72 -2.66
C ASP A 395 15.02 1.24 -4.03
N THR A 396 16.28 1.54 -4.34
CA THR A 396 16.96 1.04 -5.54
C THR A 396 18.27 0.32 -5.23
N PRO A 397 18.85 -0.47 -6.17
CA PRO A 397 20.14 -1.13 -5.94
C PRO A 397 21.26 -0.15 -5.56
N VAL A 398 21.92 -0.45 -4.44
CA VAL A 398 22.89 0.43 -3.76
C VAL A 398 23.97 1.04 -4.66
N ILE A 399 24.44 0.32 -5.68
CA ILE A 399 25.47 0.82 -6.60
C ILE A 399 24.92 1.89 -7.53
N TRP A 400 23.70 1.73 -8.02
CA TRP A 400 23.06 2.69 -8.92
C TRP A 400 22.73 3.99 -8.17
N GLU A 401 22.18 3.83 -6.97
CA GLU A 401 21.72 4.89 -6.10
C GLU A 401 22.87 5.73 -5.50
N LEU A 402 23.87 5.06 -4.90
CA LEU A 402 24.90 5.77 -4.12
C LEU A 402 26.08 6.25 -4.96
N SER A 403 26.31 5.71 -6.17
CA SER A 403 27.47 6.12 -6.98
C SER A 403 27.40 7.59 -7.35
N ILE A 404 26.24 8.07 -7.80
CA ILE A 404 26.05 9.48 -8.18
C ILE A 404 26.26 10.41 -6.97
N TRP A 405 25.76 10.02 -5.79
CA TRP A 405 25.95 10.76 -4.55
C TRP A 405 27.43 10.82 -4.11
N TYR A 406 28.15 9.70 -4.12
CA TYR A 406 29.57 9.70 -3.82
C TYR A 406 30.39 10.54 -4.81
N HIS A 407 30.03 10.53 -6.10
CA HIS A 407 30.69 11.37 -7.10
C HIS A 407 30.45 12.87 -6.84
N THR A 408 29.23 13.28 -6.48
CA THR A 408 28.97 14.69 -6.14
C THR A 408 29.68 15.09 -4.83
N LEU A 409 29.75 14.20 -3.84
CA LEU A 409 30.57 14.42 -2.63
C LEU A 409 32.06 14.63 -2.95
N ASN A 410 32.62 13.81 -3.83
CA ASN A 410 34.00 13.92 -4.31
C ASN A 410 34.24 15.24 -5.06
N CYS A 411 33.23 15.77 -5.74
CA CYS A 411 33.25 17.08 -6.40
C CYS A 411 33.05 18.27 -5.44
N GLY A 412 32.84 18.03 -4.15
CA GLY A 412 32.72 19.08 -3.13
C GLY A 412 31.28 19.48 -2.79
N TYR A 413 30.28 18.89 -3.44
CA TYR A 413 28.87 19.06 -3.07
C TYR A 413 28.56 18.30 -1.77
N ARG A 414 27.54 18.74 -1.03
CA ARG A 414 27.22 18.23 0.31
C ARG A 414 25.72 17.95 0.50
N THR A 415 25.05 17.54 -0.57
CA THR A 415 23.68 17.02 -0.52
C THR A 415 23.59 15.88 0.49
N LYS A 416 22.54 15.87 1.30
CA LYS A 416 22.31 14.82 2.30
C LYS A 416 21.73 13.58 1.65
N ILE A 417 21.72 12.51 2.41
CA ILE A 417 21.07 11.26 2.02
C ILE A 417 19.90 11.02 2.97
N SER A 418 18.77 10.61 2.42
CA SER A 418 17.56 10.30 3.18
C SER A 418 17.02 8.94 2.75
N GLY A 419 16.48 8.15 3.68
CA GLY A 419 15.83 6.90 3.37
C GLY A 419 14.34 7.11 3.09
N GLU A 420 13.83 6.48 2.04
CA GLU A 420 12.43 6.55 1.65
C GLU A 420 11.88 5.19 1.23
N THR A 421 10.56 5.03 1.33
CA THR A 421 9.90 3.79 0.93
C THR A 421 9.31 3.85 -0.48
N ASP A 422 8.88 5.04 -0.91
CA ASP A 422 7.99 5.21 -2.07
C ASP A 422 6.81 4.21 -1.99
N PHE A 423 6.14 4.24 -0.85
CA PHE A 423 5.02 3.34 -0.59
C PHE A 423 3.78 3.79 -1.37
N PRO A 424 3.03 2.92 -2.08
CA PRO A 424 3.24 1.50 -2.32
C PRO A 424 3.77 1.19 -3.72
N CYS A 425 4.55 2.10 -4.32
CA CYS A 425 5.04 2.01 -5.69
C CYS A 425 6.27 1.12 -5.81
N ILE A 426 7.30 1.36 -5.00
CA ILE A 426 8.50 0.50 -4.97
C ILE A 426 8.34 -0.57 -3.91
N TYR A 427 8.05 -0.17 -2.68
CA TYR A 427 7.75 -1.09 -1.59
C TYR A 427 6.26 -1.08 -1.26
N GLY A 428 5.57 -2.15 -1.66
CA GLY A 428 4.14 -2.34 -1.38
C GLY A 428 3.84 -3.00 -0.04
N ASP A 429 4.86 -3.34 0.76
CA ASP A 429 4.66 -4.12 1.98
C ASP A 429 4.17 -3.28 3.16
N ARG A 430 4.75 -2.09 3.41
CA ARG A 430 4.40 -1.19 4.53
C ARG A 430 5.11 0.16 4.38
N VAL A 431 4.63 1.18 5.09
CA VAL A 431 5.31 2.50 5.18
C VAL A 431 6.54 2.42 6.08
N GLY A 432 7.53 3.28 5.85
CA GLY A 432 8.74 3.38 6.65
C GLY A 432 9.65 2.15 6.56
N LEU A 433 9.71 1.43 5.44
CA LEU A 433 10.78 0.45 5.22
C LEU A 433 12.11 1.16 4.96
N GLY A 434 12.08 2.14 4.05
CA GLY A 434 13.07 3.20 4.02
C GLY A 434 12.59 4.31 4.95
N ARG A 435 13.45 4.69 5.90
CA ARG A 435 13.16 5.78 6.84
C ARG A 435 14.44 6.50 7.21
N SER A 436 14.29 7.79 7.46
CA SER A 436 15.33 8.65 8.03
C SER A 436 15.09 8.87 9.52
N TYR A 437 16.18 8.94 10.29
CA TYR A 437 16.12 9.33 11.69
C TYR A 437 16.74 10.71 11.85
N VAL A 438 15.95 11.67 12.31
CA VAL A 438 16.40 13.05 12.52
C VAL A 438 16.48 13.31 14.02
N LYS A 439 17.60 13.88 14.46
CA LYS A 439 17.77 14.25 15.87
C LYS A 439 17.13 15.61 16.13
N LEU A 440 16.13 15.65 17.01
CA LEU A 440 15.38 16.86 17.33
C LEU A 440 15.69 17.37 18.75
N PRO A 441 15.44 18.66 19.03
CA PRO A 441 15.41 19.20 20.39
C PRO A 441 14.37 18.47 21.27
N GLU A 442 14.50 18.62 22.59
CA GLU A 442 13.48 18.13 23.53
C GLU A 442 12.15 18.88 23.33
N GLY A 443 11.04 18.14 23.33
CA GLY A 443 9.69 18.70 23.21
C GLY A 443 8.78 17.87 22.31
N PRO A 444 7.57 18.39 22.00
CA PRO A 444 6.68 17.82 21.00
C PRO A 444 7.37 17.75 19.64
N LEU A 445 7.02 16.74 18.85
CA LEU A 445 7.49 16.60 17.48
C LEU A 445 7.02 17.78 16.64
N ASN A 446 7.97 18.51 16.05
CA ASN A 446 7.73 19.59 15.11
C ASN A 446 8.15 19.16 13.71
N TYR A 447 7.24 19.27 12.73
CA TYR A 447 7.50 18.88 11.35
C TYR A 447 8.59 19.71 10.68
N ASP A 448 8.58 21.03 10.88
CA ASP A 448 9.53 21.94 10.25
C ASP A 448 10.96 21.62 10.70
N ASP A 449 11.15 21.39 12.00
CA ASP A 449 12.44 20.97 12.56
C ASP A 449 12.87 19.61 11.98
N TRP A 450 11.93 18.68 11.79
CA TRP A 450 12.22 17.38 11.18
C TRP A 450 12.63 17.51 9.71
N ALA A 451 11.85 18.23 8.90
CA ALA A 451 12.15 18.46 7.48
C ALA A 451 13.48 19.21 7.30
N TYR A 452 13.76 20.22 8.12
CA TYR A 452 15.05 20.90 8.12
C TYR A 452 16.18 20.01 8.61
N GLY A 453 15.94 19.09 9.54
CA GLY A 453 16.94 18.09 9.90
C GLY A 453 17.25 17.12 8.75
N VAL A 454 16.27 16.75 7.90
CA VAL A 454 16.55 16.01 6.65
C VAL A 454 17.48 16.80 5.73
N ARG A 455 17.24 18.12 5.58
CA ARG A 455 18.12 19.02 4.82
C ARG A 455 19.53 19.14 5.43
N ASP A 456 19.61 19.25 6.75
CA ASP A 456 20.84 19.61 7.44
C ASP A 456 21.73 18.40 7.74
N GLY A 457 21.16 17.19 7.71
CA GLY A 457 21.84 15.91 8.00
C GLY A 457 22.16 15.76 9.47
#